data_AF-A0A7S1WXZ1-F1
#
_entry.id   AF-A0A7S1WXZ1-F1
#
_cell.length_a   1.000
_cell.length_b   1.000
_cell.length_c   1.000
_cell.angle_alpha   90.00
_cell.angle_beta   90.00
_cell.angle_gamma   90.00
#
_symmetry.space_group_name_H-M   'P 1'
#
loop_
_entity.id
_entity.type
_entity.pdbx_description
1 polymer ?
#
loop_
_entity_poly.entity_id
_entity_poly.type
_entity_poly.pdbx_seq_one_letter_code
_entity_poly.pdbx_strand_id
1 'polypeptide(L)'
;QGALGTAAPPPAGARARGAMAAQYITSVRPPPDRPPVIPQLVRRPASAEPAEGAGGAAPTKRPKRPKRQRGRPGKDPEGTEWVPLPASHRLGTSALGGLSAQLRPAAVAAPQWPKAIGASTGATLHAAVVSAKSDVSGASSVLFALRLSLAAGLADAEWLSFAERRLAASVQALCSADANLAADAHAYLSEEARAGGKPHSGPDLAAPSSVLQHLRFLAALDALYFSLWALGCRLGERVRHPAELAVEAARVRLRAHPSAEERVRSLLSAPAVRHIARSWGARKPWLLGSGEKAWRPGACKLLEVLRSRWCEAVAATAAAGLDAADPKARRALHSWQAVGRDCGARWLAFVAPSAAALEAIAGKGESAGIAELGAGNGYWAGLLAAAGATVTALDVDPPPSHQQHPSANVQLGTAEDLPQQGCDTLLLCMPPPGESGCAEEALSRFAGQRVAYVGEWGSGMTGTRLLHRQLAGGFDLEQRLPLPCWPKMRAELFVLRRRAGLRKRPREEGSTWQPLACDVCGIPKHLWRCPWSRQLAVCSEECFDSADERHRAILAVCFCGASVKERPAFATWERCRWLDFDAASTRQWDALRDATPQAENPP
;
A
#
# COMPACT_ATOMS: atom_id res chain seq x y z
N GLN A 1 75.87 42.82 9.43
CA GLN A 1 74.64 43.61 9.67
C GLN A 1 73.80 43.46 8.40
N GLY A 2 72.99 42.42 8.22
CA GLY A 2 71.72 42.10 8.90
C GLY A 2 70.58 42.52 7.96
N ALA A 3 69.52 41.77 7.67
CA ALA A 3 69.15 40.37 7.92
C ALA A 3 68.03 40.03 6.89
N LEU A 4 68.04 38.78 6.43
CA LEU A 4 67.02 38.16 5.58
C LEU A 4 65.72 37.96 6.38
N GLY A 5 64.60 38.47 5.87
CA GLY A 5 63.26 38.25 6.41
C GLY A 5 62.54 37.13 5.67
N THR A 6 62.36 36.01 6.36
CA THR A 6 61.62 34.82 5.95
C THR A 6 60.11 35.07 5.88
N ALA A 7 59.52 34.89 4.70
CA ALA A 7 58.07 34.85 4.54
C ALA A 7 57.53 33.49 5.01
N ALA A 8 56.58 33.53 5.95
CA ALA A 8 55.92 32.38 6.55
C ALA A 8 55.05 31.60 5.54
N PRO A 9 54.95 30.26 5.67
CA PRO A 9 54.02 29.47 4.88
C PRO A 9 52.57 29.67 5.35
N PRO A 10 51.57 29.49 4.47
CA PRO A 10 50.17 29.59 4.85
C PRO A 10 49.77 28.42 5.78
N PRO A 11 48.78 28.60 6.67
CA PRO A 11 48.38 27.57 7.60
C PRO A 11 47.71 26.40 6.88
N ALA A 12 48.20 25.19 7.16
CA ALA A 12 47.53 23.94 6.88
C ALA A 12 46.26 23.83 7.75
N GLY A 13 45.15 24.36 7.24
CA GLY A 13 43.81 24.22 7.81
C GLY A 13 43.04 23.09 7.14
N ALA A 14 42.75 22.06 7.92
CA ALA A 14 42.12 20.80 7.54
C ALA A 14 40.86 20.95 6.65
N ARG A 15 40.89 20.35 5.46
CA ARG A 15 39.67 19.95 4.73
C ARG A 15 39.04 18.74 5.43
N ALA A 16 38.31 18.99 6.51
CA ALA A 16 37.30 18.06 6.98
C ALA A 16 36.15 18.07 5.97
N ARG A 17 36.12 17.09 5.05
CA ARG A 17 34.90 16.72 4.33
C ARG A 17 33.93 16.19 5.36
N GLY A 18 33.11 17.07 5.94
CA GLY A 18 31.91 16.69 6.65
C GLY A 18 30.97 16.02 5.66
N ALA A 19 31.02 14.69 5.59
CA ALA A 19 29.91 13.93 5.05
C ALA A 19 28.70 14.25 5.95
N MET A 20 27.83 15.16 5.52
CA MET A 20 26.49 15.23 6.08
C MET A 20 25.83 13.89 5.76
N ALA A 21 25.84 12.99 6.74
CA ALA A 21 24.89 11.92 6.80
C ALA A 21 23.51 12.58 6.84
N ALA A 22 22.78 12.51 5.74
CA ALA A 22 21.34 12.72 5.76
C ALA A 22 20.79 11.72 6.79
N GLN A 23 20.44 12.22 7.97
CA GLN A 23 19.81 11.43 9.01
C GLN A 23 18.46 10.97 8.47
N TYR A 24 18.40 9.71 8.04
CA TYR A 24 17.17 8.96 7.93
C TYR A 24 16.57 8.90 9.34
N ILE A 25 15.56 9.73 9.62
CA ILE A 25 14.72 9.56 10.80
C ILE A 25 13.68 8.49 10.46
N THR A 26 14.14 7.25 10.50
CA THR A 26 13.32 6.04 10.63
C THR A 26 14.06 5.14 11.62
N SER A 27 13.86 5.38 12.91
CA SER A 27 14.26 4.41 13.93
C SER A 27 13.20 4.34 15.04
N VAL A 28 12.43 3.27 14.99
CA VAL A 28 12.19 2.47 16.18
C VAL A 28 12.93 1.17 15.90
N ARG A 29 14.02 0.91 16.62
CA ARG A 29 14.67 -0.41 16.60
C ARG A 29 13.75 -1.38 17.33
N PRO A 30 13.42 -2.57 16.80
CA PRO A 30 13.03 -3.67 17.66
C PRO A 30 14.26 -4.13 18.48
N PRO A 31 14.08 -4.70 19.69
CA PRO A 31 15.18 -5.20 20.50
C PRO A 31 15.92 -6.34 19.75
N PRO A 32 17.25 -6.46 19.91
CA PRO A 32 18.05 -7.43 19.19
C PRO A 32 18.05 -8.76 19.96
N ASP A 33 17.05 -9.60 19.76
CA ASP A 33 17.09 -11.00 20.20
C ASP A 33 16.18 -11.88 19.33
N ARG A 34 16.62 -12.18 18.11
CA ARG A 34 16.25 -13.40 17.38
C ARG A 34 17.22 -13.61 16.21
N PRO A 35 17.91 -14.76 16.11
CA PRO A 35 18.66 -15.09 14.91
C PRO A 35 17.67 -15.30 13.74
N PRO A 36 18.09 -15.04 12.48
CA PRO A 36 17.25 -15.30 11.33
C PRO A 36 16.93 -16.80 11.27
N VAL A 37 15.63 -17.12 11.26
CA VAL A 37 15.16 -18.45 10.87
C VAL A 37 15.34 -18.53 9.36
N ILE A 38 16.51 -18.99 8.93
CA ILE A 38 16.69 -19.57 7.61
C ILE A 38 16.04 -20.94 7.68
N PRO A 39 14.98 -21.25 6.92
CA PRO A 39 14.54 -22.63 6.78
C PRO A 39 15.71 -23.40 6.22
N GLN A 40 16.30 -24.31 7.02
CA GLN A 40 17.25 -25.25 6.48
C GLN A 40 16.55 -25.99 5.35
N LEU A 41 17.10 -25.85 4.13
CA LEU A 41 16.78 -26.65 2.97
C LEU A 41 16.59 -28.11 3.41
N VAL A 42 15.33 -28.55 3.44
CA VAL A 42 15.01 -29.96 3.52
C VAL A 42 15.44 -30.55 2.19
N ARG A 43 16.71 -31.02 2.14
CA ARG A 43 17.17 -31.90 1.07
C ARG A 43 16.29 -33.15 1.14
N ARG A 44 15.37 -33.29 0.18
CA ARG A 44 14.78 -34.60 -0.13
C ARG A 44 15.91 -35.53 -0.58
N PRO A 45 16.09 -36.71 0.02
CA PRO A 45 16.99 -37.71 -0.53
C PRO A 45 16.45 -38.19 -1.88
N ALA A 46 17.35 -38.25 -2.86
CA ALA A 46 17.09 -38.86 -4.15
C ALA A 46 16.76 -40.35 -3.96
N SER A 47 15.73 -40.80 -4.66
CA SER A 47 15.24 -42.18 -4.72
C SER A 47 16.18 -43.09 -5.51
N ALA A 48 16.31 -44.34 -5.05
CA ALA A 48 16.66 -45.54 -5.82
C ALA A 48 15.62 -46.61 -5.40
N GLU A 49 14.99 -47.44 -6.22
CA GLU A 49 15.29 -48.11 -7.49
C GLU A 49 13.96 -48.43 -8.25
N PRO A 50 13.86 -49.45 -9.14
CA PRO A 50 14.13 -49.34 -10.57
C PRO A 50 12.89 -49.59 -11.45
N ALA A 51 13.07 -49.32 -12.74
CA ALA A 51 12.09 -49.47 -13.79
C ALA A 51 12.00 -50.93 -14.30
N GLU A 52 10.78 -51.43 -14.46
CA GLU A 52 10.41 -52.45 -15.44
C GLU A 52 9.03 -52.13 -16.03
N GLY A 53 8.84 -52.43 -17.32
CA GLY A 53 7.50 -52.63 -17.90
C GLY A 53 7.16 -51.75 -19.10
N ALA A 54 7.54 -52.21 -20.29
CA ALA A 54 7.06 -51.72 -21.57
C ALA A 54 5.56 -52.04 -21.78
N GLY A 55 4.85 -51.16 -22.50
CA GLY A 55 3.49 -51.44 -22.98
C GLY A 55 2.92 -50.30 -23.81
N GLY A 56 2.98 -50.44 -25.14
CA GLY A 56 2.43 -49.47 -26.09
C GLY A 56 0.90 -49.48 -26.16
N ALA A 57 0.30 -48.31 -26.40
CA ALA A 57 -1.10 -48.19 -26.79
C ALA A 57 -1.32 -46.99 -27.75
N ALA A 58 -2.16 -47.24 -28.74
CA ALA A 58 -2.47 -46.41 -29.93
C ALA A 58 -3.26 -45.11 -29.64
N PRO A 59 -3.30 -44.15 -30.58
CA PRO A 59 -3.91 -42.84 -30.33
C PRO A 59 -5.43 -42.84 -30.50
N THR A 60 -6.16 -42.41 -29.47
CA THR A 60 -7.61 -42.17 -29.54
C THR A 60 -7.93 -40.71 -29.90
N LYS A 61 -9.00 -40.57 -30.68
CA LYS A 61 -9.47 -39.34 -31.34
C LYS A 61 -9.93 -38.28 -30.33
N ARG A 62 -9.51 -37.02 -30.54
CA ARG A 62 -10.00 -35.83 -29.80
C ARG A 62 -11.51 -35.60 -30.00
N PRO A 63 -12.28 -35.29 -28.95
CA PRO A 63 -13.68 -34.91 -29.08
C PRO A 63 -13.84 -33.47 -29.60
N LYS A 64 -14.87 -33.25 -30.44
CA LYS A 64 -15.26 -31.94 -30.97
C LYS A 64 -15.82 -31.05 -29.87
N ARG A 65 -15.29 -29.82 -29.77
CA ARG A 65 -15.70 -28.76 -28.84
C ARG A 65 -17.09 -28.20 -29.23
N PRO A 66 -18.00 -27.91 -28.27
CA PRO A 66 -19.30 -27.34 -28.59
C PRO A 66 -19.21 -25.85 -28.97
N LYS A 67 -20.08 -25.42 -29.91
CA LYS A 67 -20.23 -24.02 -30.35
C LYS A 67 -20.75 -23.16 -29.19
N ARG A 68 -19.99 -22.13 -28.81
CA ARG A 68 -20.41 -21.11 -27.84
C ARG A 68 -21.47 -20.18 -28.47
N GLN A 69 -22.64 -20.09 -27.84
CA GLN A 69 -23.63 -19.03 -28.10
C GLN A 69 -23.11 -17.70 -27.57
N ARG A 70 -23.26 -16.63 -28.36
CA ARG A 70 -22.97 -15.25 -27.97
C ARG A 70 -24.10 -14.74 -27.05
N GLY A 71 -23.85 -14.71 -25.75
CA GLY A 71 -24.72 -14.05 -24.77
C GLY A 71 -24.54 -12.52 -24.76
N ARG A 72 -25.65 -11.78 -24.68
CA ARG A 72 -25.71 -10.32 -24.48
C ARG A 72 -25.03 -9.90 -23.16
N PRO A 73 -24.52 -8.65 -23.04
CA PRO A 73 -23.95 -8.15 -21.80
C PRO A 73 -25.03 -8.04 -20.73
N GLY A 74 -24.89 -8.84 -19.66
CA GLY A 74 -25.75 -8.83 -18.48
C GLY A 74 -25.40 -7.67 -17.54
N LYS A 75 -26.40 -7.25 -16.76
CA LYS A 75 -26.33 -6.24 -15.70
C LYS A 75 -25.19 -6.52 -14.71
N ASP A 76 -24.64 -5.45 -14.15
CA ASP A 76 -23.61 -5.46 -13.09
C ASP A 76 -23.97 -6.42 -11.94
N PRO A 77 -23.00 -7.16 -11.38
CA PRO A 77 -23.23 -7.96 -10.19
C PRO A 77 -23.26 -7.04 -8.96
N GLU A 78 -24.46 -6.70 -8.49
CA GLU A 78 -24.66 -6.18 -7.14
C GLU A 78 -24.46 -7.32 -6.12
N GLY A 79 -23.53 -7.12 -5.17
CA GLY A 79 -23.44 -7.90 -3.94
C GLY A 79 -22.66 -9.20 -4.03
N THR A 80 -21.38 -9.16 -3.65
CA THR A 80 -20.67 -10.37 -3.20
C THR A 80 -21.23 -10.75 -1.83
N GLU A 81 -22.22 -11.64 -1.80
CA GLU A 81 -22.76 -12.18 -0.56
C GLU A 81 -21.80 -13.22 0.01
N TRP A 82 -21.42 -13.06 1.28
CA TRP A 82 -20.48 -13.95 1.97
C TRP A 82 -21.15 -15.28 2.32
N VAL A 83 -20.72 -16.37 1.70
CA VAL A 83 -21.16 -17.73 2.06
C VAL A 83 -20.54 -18.12 3.41
N PRO A 84 -21.34 -18.47 4.44
CA PRO A 84 -20.80 -18.93 5.73
C PRO A 84 -20.10 -20.29 5.60
N LEU A 85 -18.98 -20.46 6.32
CA LEU A 85 -18.15 -21.67 6.30
C LEU A 85 -18.86 -22.90 6.93
N PRO A 86 -18.56 -24.13 6.46
CA PRO A 86 -19.04 -25.36 7.09
C PRO A 86 -18.44 -25.55 8.50
N ALA A 87 -19.23 -26.14 9.40
CA ALA A 87 -18.97 -26.21 10.84
C ALA A 87 -17.72 -27.02 11.25
N SER A 88 -17.16 -27.83 10.36
CA SER A 88 -16.03 -28.75 10.63
C SER A 88 -14.66 -28.08 10.78
N HIS A 89 -14.55 -26.75 10.60
CA HIS A 89 -13.27 -26.03 10.54
C HIS A 89 -13.11 -24.92 11.59
N ARG A 90 -13.95 -24.87 12.63
CA ARG A 90 -13.77 -23.92 13.73
C ARG A 90 -12.59 -24.37 14.59
N LEU A 91 -11.57 -23.52 14.75
CA LEU A 91 -10.61 -23.62 15.85
C LEU A 91 -11.40 -23.83 17.15
N GLY A 92 -10.96 -24.76 18.00
CA GLY A 92 -11.66 -25.11 19.23
C GLY A 92 -11.98 -23.86 20.05
N THR A 93 -13.25 -23.47 20.07
CA THR A 93 -13.76 -22.27 20.78
C THR A 93 -13.62 -22.37 22.29
N SER A 94 -13.07 -23.47 22.83
CA SER A 94 -12.97 -23.74 24.27
C SER A 94 -11.99 -22.82 24.99
N ALA A 95 -10.89 -22.38 24.33
CA ALA A 95 -9.94 -21.46 24.97
C ALA A 95 -10.47 -20.01 25.06
N LEU A 96 -11.26 -19.56 24.08
CA LEU A 96 -11.85 -18.22 24.07
C LEU A 96 -13.18 -18.14 24.87
N GLY A 97 -13.93 -19.25 24.93
CA GLY A 97 -15.19 -19.31 25.69
C GLY A 97 -15.04 -19.08 27.19
N GLY A 98 -13.88 -19.42 27.77
CA GLY A 98 -13.58 -19.23 29.20
C GLY A 98 -13.26 -17.78 29.59
N LEU A 99 -12.67 -16.99 28.68
CA LEU A 99 -12.26 -15.60 28.94
C LEU A 99 -13.45 -14.62 29.00
N SER A 100 -14.56 -14.93 28.31
CA SER A 100 -15.74 -14.06 28.22
C SER A 100 -16.48 -13.88 29.57
N ALA A 101 -16.38 -14.84 30.48
CA ALA A 101 -17.12 -14.83 31.75
C ALA A 101 -16.44 -14.01 32.87
N GLN A 102 -15.12 -13.76 32.78
CA GLN A 102 -14.34 -13.19 33.88
C GLN A 102 -14.18 -11.66 33.81
N LEU A 103 -14.62 -11.01 32.73
CA LEU A 103 -14.47 -9.57 32.52
C LEU A 103 -15.84 -8.90 32.28
N ARG A 104 -16.69 -8.89 33.31
CA ARG A 104 -17.82 -7.95 33.38
C ARG A 104 -17.37 -6.70 34.11
N PRO A 105 -16.96 -5.62 33.43
CA PRO A 105 -16.76 -4.34 34.09
C PRO A 105 -18.06 -3.92 34.78
N ALA A 106 -17.94 -3.24 35.93
CA ALA A 106 -19.09 -2.64 36.60
C ALA A 106 -19.92 -1.82 35.60
N ALA A 107 -21.24 -1.95 35.65
CA ALA A 107 -22.16 -1.31 34.71
C ALA A 107 -22.09 0.23 34.89
N VAL A 108 -21.22 0.88 34.12
CA VAL A 108 -21.23 2.33 33.98
C VAL A 108 -22.43 2.70 33.11
N ALA A 109 -23.31 3.58 33.59
CA ALA A 109 -24.43 4.07 32.80
C ALA A 109 -23.90 4.70 31.50
N ALA A 110 -24.43 4.27 30.36
CA ALA A 110 -24.01 4.82 29.07
C ALA A 110 -24.53 6.26 28.93
N PRO A 111 -23.69 7.22 28.48
CA PRO A 111 -24.16 8.57 28.19
C PRO A 111 -25.19 8.56 27.06
N GLN A 112 -26.00 9.62 26.99
CA GLN A 112 -26.92 9.80 25.86
C GLN A 112 -26.15 10.02 24.56
N TRP A 113 -26.70 9.52 23.44
CA TRP A 113 -26.08 9.77 22.14
C TRP A 113 -26.14 11.28 21.79
N PRO A 114 -25.05 11.87 21.28
CA PRO A 114 -25.03 13.28 20.94
C PRO A 114 -25.95 13.62 19.76
N LYS A 115 -26.79 14.64 19.91
CA LYS A 115 -27.77 15.07 18.88
C LYS A 115 -27.14 15.54 17.56
N ALA A 116 -25.84 15.81 17.54
CA ALA A 116 -25.13 16.38 16.39
C ALA A 116 -24.93 15.40 15.21
N ILE A 117 -25.04 14.09 15.43
CA ILE A 117 -24.96 13.07 14.38
C ILE A 117 -26.39 12.57 14.12
N GLY A 118 -26.85 12.61 12.86
CA GLY A 118 -28.24 12.33 12.47
C GLY A 118 -28.86 11.13 13.18
N ALA A 119 -30.11 11.29 13.63
CA ALA A 119 -30.74 10.44 14.65
C ALA A 119 -30.72 8.93 14.35
N SER A 120 -30.89 8.51 13.09
CA SER A 120 -30.94 7.09 12.72
C SER A 120 -29.55 6.42 12.73
N THR A 121 -28.53 7.08 12.20
CA THR A 121 -27.14 6.59 12.24
C THR A 121 -26.61 6.63 13.66
N GLY A 122 -26.94 7.69 14.41
CA GLY A 122 -26.53 7.87 15.78
C GLY A 122 -27.06 6.80 16.74
N ALA A 123 -28.36 6.52 16.69
CA ALA A 123 -28.96 5.46 17.50
C ALA A 123 -28.35 4.09 17.23
N THR A 124 -28.04 3.79 15.96
CA THR A 124 -27.40 2.52 15.58
C THR A 124 -25.99 2.39 16.16
N LEU A 125 -25.18 3.47 16.09
CA LEU A 125 -23.82 3.48 16.64
C LEU A 125 -23.83 3.42 18.17
N HIS A 126 -24.73 4.16 18.82
CA HIS A 126 -24.91 4.12 20.27
C HIS A 126 -25.24 2.71 20.75
N ALA A 127 -26.27 2.09 20.16
CA ALA A 127 -26.67 0.74 20.50
C ALA A 127 -25.50 -0.24 20.30
N ALA A 128 -24.77 -0.12 19.18
CA ALA A 128 -23.60 -0.97 18.90
C ALA A 128 -22.51 -0.87 19.97
N VAL A 129 -22.23 0.32 20.52
CA VAL A 129 -21.24 0.50 21.60
C VAL A 129 -21.76 -0.06 22.93
N VAL A 130 -23.01 0.26 23.29
CA VAL A 130 -23.57 -0.12 24.59
C VAL A 130 -23.79 -1.62 24.69
N SER A 131 -24.22 -2.27 23.61
CA SER A 131 -24.41 -3.72 23.57
C SER A 131 -23.17 -4.50 23.12
N ALA A 132 -22.06 -3.83 22.84
CA ALA A 132 -20.83 -4.50 22.38
C ALA A 132 -20.35 -5.49 23.44
N LYS A 133 -20.10 -6.73 23.00
CA LYS A 133 -19.41 -7.74 23.80
C LYS A 133 -17.91 -7.43 23.86
N SER A 134 -17.19 -8.08 24.77
CA SER A 134 -15.72 -7.99 24.84
C SER A 134 -15.03 -8.95 23.86
N ASP A 135 -15.67 -9.24 22.72
CA ASP A 135 -15.14 -10.05 21.63
C ASP A 135 -14.64 -9.15 20.47
N VAL A 136 -14.14 -9.75 19.39
CA VAL A 136 -13.53 -9.01 18.28
C VAL A 136 -14.58 -8.18 17.53
N SER A 137 -15.76 -8.75 17.28
CA SER A 137 -16.90 -8.04 16.68
C SER A 137 -17.36 -6.85 17.52
N GLY A 138 -17.45 -7.00 18.84
CA GLY A 138 -17.78 -5.94 19.78
C GLY A 138 -16.72 -4.84 19.82
N ALA A 139 -15.43 -5.19 19.96
CA ALA A 139 -14.32 -4.24 19.92
C ALA A 139 -14.31 -3.45 18.60
N SER A 140 -14.52 -4.13 17.48
CA SER A 140 -14.59 -3.52 16.14
C SER A 140 -15.77 -2.56 16.02
N SER A 141 -16.93 -2.90 16.59
CA SER A 141 -18.12 -2.04 16.58
C SER A 141 -17.90 -0.77 17.40
N VAL A 142 -17.25 -0.89 18.57
CA VAL A 142 -16.88 0.26 19.40
C VAL A 142 -15.90 1.16 18.68
N LEU A 143 -14.84 0.59 18.10
CA LEU A 143 -13.84 1.34 17.33
C LEU A 143 -14.50 2.08 16.16
N PHE A 144 -15.35 1.39 15.39
CA PHE A 144 -16.06 1.99 14.26
C PHE A 144 -16.90 3.21 14.70
N ALA A 145 -17.64 3.09 15.80
CA ALA A 145 -18.44 4.19 16.34
C ALA A 145 -17.58 5.36 16.85
N LEU A 146 -16.51 5.08 17.59
CA LEU A 146 -15.55 6.08 18.04
C LEU A 146 -14.93 6.83 16.84
N ARG A 147 -14.50 6.08 15.83
CA ARG A 147 -13.85 6.62 14.65
C ARG A 147 -14.76 7.54 13.83
N LEU A 148 -16.04 7.17 13.66
CA LEU A 148 -17.03 8.04 13.01
C LEU A 148 -17.39 9.25 13.85
N SER A 149 -17.43 9.12 15.17
CA SER A 149 -17.66 10.24 16.09
C SER A 149 -16.56 11.30 15.94
N LEU A 150 -15.29 10.87 15.88
CA LEU A 150 -14.14 11.74 15.67
C LEU A 150 -14.15 12.38 14.26
N ALA A 151 -14.51 11.62 13.23
CA ALA A 151 -14.64 12.15 11.87
C ALA A 151 -15.75 13.21 11.77
N ALA A 152 -16.84 13.06 12.53
CA ALA A 152 -17.91 14.05 12.62
C ALA A 152 -17.50 15.34 13.37
N GLY A 153 -16.31 15.38 13.98
CA GLY A 153 -15.87 16.51 14.79
C GLY A 153 -16.65 16.64 16.09
N LEU A 154 -17.17 15.52 16.61
CA LEU A 154 -17.96 15.53 17.84
C LEU A 154 -17.12 16.00 19.03
N ALA A 155 -17.67 16.94 19.82
CA ALA A 155 -17.01 17.53 20.99
C ALA A 155 -17.50 16.97 22.34
N ASP A 156 -18.40 15.97 22.32
CA ASP A 156 -18.95 15.36 23.53
C ASP A 156 -17.90 14.51 24.24
N ALA A 157 -17.26 15.11 25.25
CA ALA A 157 -16.20 14.49 26.03
C ALA A 157 -16.65 13.24 26.79
N GLU A 158 -17.90 13.22 27.28
CA GLU A 158 -18.43 12.10 28.04
C GLU A 158 -18.60 10.87 27.14
N TRP A 159 -19.21 11.07 25.97
CA TRP A 159 -19.37 10.02 24.95
C TRP A 159 -18.01 9.48 24.47
N LEU A 160 -17.08 10.37 24.11
CA LEU A 160 -15.78 9.96 23.59
C LEU A 160 -14.99 9.17 24.63
N SER A 161 -14.92 9.66 25.87
CA SER A 161 -14.28 8.93 26.96
C SER A 161 -14.96 7.59 27.27
N PHE A 162 -16.29 7.51 27.15
CA PHE A 162 -17.01 6.24 27.33
C PHE A 162 -16.61 5.22 26.25
N ALA A 163 -16.59 5.62 24.98
CA ALA A 163 -16.21 4.76 23.86
C ALA A 163 -14.73 4.35 23.92
N GLU A 164 -13.82 5.29 24.24
CA GLU A 164 -12.38 5.03 24.41
C GLU A 164 -12.12 4.01 25.52
N ARG A 165 -12.70 4.20 26.72
CA ARG A 165 -12.57 3.23 27.83
C ARG A 165 -13.12 1.86 27.47
N ARG A 166 -14.27 1.82 26.78
CA ARG A 166 -14.87 0.55 26.34
C ARG A 166 -13.96 -0.16 25.35
N LEU A 167 -13.41 0.56 24.38
CA LEU A 167 -12.46 0.02 23.41
C LEU A 167 -11.20 -0.49 24.09
N ALA A 168 -10.59 0.30 24.97
CA ALA A 168 -9.38 -0.07 25.70
C ALA A 168 -9.56 -1.37 26.50
N ALA A 169 -10.69 -1.52 27.21
CA ALA A 169 -11.01 -2.73 27.95
C ALA A 169 -11.16 -3.97 27.03
N SER A 170 -11.86 -3.84 25.90
CA SER A 170 -12.00 -4.92 24.92
C SER A 170 -10.67 -5.29 24.29
N VAL A 171 -9.86 -4.30 23.93
CA VAL A 171 -8.54 -4.51 23.31
C VAL A 171 -7.59 -5.21 24.29
N GLN A 172 -7.52 -4.78 25.55
CA GLN A 172 -6.69 -5.43 26.56
C GLN A 172 -7.04 -6.92 26.73
N ALA A 173 -8.33 -7.26 26.74
CA ALA A 173 -8.78 -8.65 26.81
C ALA A 173 -8.37 -9.48 25.57
N LEU A 174 -8.41 -8.87 24.39
CA LEU A 174 -8.03 -9.53 23.13
C LEU A 174 -6.51 -9.65 22.96
N CYS A 175 -5.71 -8.70 23.45
CA CYS A 175 -4.26 -8.73 23.34
C CYS A 175 -3.61 -9.95 23.99
N SER A 176 -4.19 -10.45 25.09
CA SER A 176 -3.70 -11.70 25.69
C SER A 176 -3.92 -12.93 24.81
N ALA A 177 -4.82 -12.84 23.82
CA ALA A 177 -5.17 -13.94 22.94
C ALA A 177 -4.47 -13.88 21.57
N ASP A 178 -3.91 -12.73 21.16
CA ASP A 178 -3.30 -12.56 19.84
C ASP A 178 -2.11 -11.58 19.87
N ALA A 179 -0.91 -12.09 19.57
CA ALA A 179 0.33 -11.30 19.58
C ALA A 179 0.38 -10.23 18.46
N ASN A 180 -0.26 -10.49 17.32
CA ASN A 180 -0.30 -9.56 16.18
C ASN A 180 -1.16 -8.34 16.50
N LEU A 181 -2.27 -8.53 17.20
CA LEU A 181 -3.09 -7.45 17.75
C LEU A 181 -2.34 -6.63 18.80
N ALA A 182 -1.50 -7.27 19.63
CA ALA A 182 -0.86 -6.62 20.78
C ALA A 182 0.01 -5.42 20.40
N ALA A 183 0.72 -5.46 19.27
CA ALA A 183 1.56 -4.36 18.82
C ALA A 183 0.74 -3.10 18.45
N ASP A 184 -0.30 -3.27 17.62
CA ASP A 184 -1.17 -2.17 17.19
C ASP A 184 -2.03 -1.65 18.36
N ALA A 185 -2.44 -2.54 19.26
CA ALA A 185 -3.10 -2.17 20.51
C ALA A 185 -2.21 -1.34 21.42
N HIS A 186 -0.95 -1.73 21.61
CA HIS A 186 0.02 -0.95 22.39
C HIS A 186 0.24 0.44 21.78
N ALA A 187 0.32 0.55 20.45
CA ALA A 187 0.42 1.83 19.77
C ALA A 187 -0.82 2.73 20.03
N TYR A 188 -2.02 2.16 19.95
CA TYR A 188 -3.27 2.86 20.29
C TYR A 188 -3.29 3.34 21.76
N LEU A 189 -3.05 2.43 22.71
CA LEU A 189 -3.04 2.75 24.15
C LEU A 189 -1.96 3.79 24.51
N SER A 190 -0.83 3.77 23.81
CA SER A 190 0.24 4.77 23.97
C SER A 190 -0.18 6.16 23.51
N GLU A 191 -0.90 6.29 22.39
CA GLU A 191 -1.41 7.58 21.93
C GLU A 191 -2.56 8.06 22.84
N GLU A 192 -3.42 7.17 23.34
CA GLU A 192 -4.44 7.48 24.35
C GLU A 192 -3.80 8.02 25.65
N ALA A 193 -2.76 7.34 26.17
CA ALA A 193 -2.05 7.78 27.36
C ALA A 193 -1.38 9.15 27.18
N ARG A 194 -0.83 9.43 25.99
CA ARG A 194 -0.22 10.75 25.66
C ARG A 194 -1.23 11.90 25.67
N ALA A 195 -2.51 11.62 25.47
CA ALA A 195 -3.56 12.63 25.63
C ALA A 195 -3.82 13.01 27.12
N GLY A 196 -3.15 12.33 28.06
CA GLY A 196 -3.18 12.68 29.48
C GLY A 196 -4.53 12.40 30.14
N GLY A 197 -5.27 11.41 29.63
CA GLY A 197 -6.61 11.05 30.13
C GLY A 197 -7.69 12.09 29.85
N LYS A 198 -7.35 13.23 29.22
CA LYS A 198 -8.36 14.09 28.62
C LYS A 198 -8.85 13.37 27.36
N PRO A 199 -10.17 13.20 27.18
CA PRO A 199 -10.68 12.68 25.93
C PRO A 199 -10.08 13.49 24.79
N HIS A 200 -9.93 12.87 23.63
CA HIS A 200 -9.76 13.62 22.39
C HIS A 200 -11.05 14.37 22.07
N SER A 201 -11.47 15.29 22.94
CA SER A 201 -12.54 16.26 22.68
C SER A 201 -12.27 16.85 21.32
N GLY A 202 -13.29 16.85 20.44
CA GLY A 202 -13.20 17.35 19.06
C GLY A 202 -12.20 18.49 18.99
N PRO A 203 -11.03 18.30 18.34
CA PRO A 203 -9.92 19.21 18.54
C PRO A 203 -10.38 20.62 18.18
N ASP A 204 -9.80 21.64 18.80
CA ASP A 204 -9.72 22.93 18.13
C ASP A 204 -8.89 22.71 16.86
N LEU A 205 -9.57 22.32 15.78
CA LEU A 205 -8.99 22.01 14.47
C LEU A 205 -8.42 23.28 13.82
N ALA A 206 -8.58 24.46 14.44
CA ALA A 206 -7.89 25.67 14.02
C ALA A 206 -6.42 25.66 14.43
N ALA A 207 -6.03 24.95 15.50
CA ALA A 207 -4.65 24.90 15.96
C ALA A 207 -3.86 23.80 15.22
N PRO A 208 -2.75 24.13 14.53
CA PRO A 208 -1.94 23.15 13.81
C PRO A 208 -1.51 21.96 14.67
N SER A 209 -1.02 22.18 15.90
CA SER A 209 -0.57 21.12 16.80
C SER A 209 -1.67 20.11 17.12
N SER A 210 -2.91 20.59 17.32
CA SER A 210 -4.08 19.76 17.62
C SER A 210 -4.43 18.87 16.44
N VAL A 211 -4.37 19.38 15.21
CA VAL A 211 -4.58 18.57 14.00
C VAL A 211 -3.51 17.49 13.85
N LEU A 212 -2.24 17.80 14.11
CA LEU A 212 -1.17 16.80 14.00
C LEU A 212 -1.33 15.66 15.02
N GLN A 213 -1.69 15.99 16.27
CA GLN A 213 -1.97 14.97 17.30
C GLN A 213 -3.19 14.13 16.91
N HIS A 214 -4.25 14.78 16.43
CA HIS A 214 -5.46 14.09 15.99
C HIS A 214 -5.19 13.10 14.86
N LEU A 215 -4.42 13.49 13.83
CA LEU A 215 -4.06 12.59 12.74
C LEU A 215 -3.26 11.36 13.23
N ARG A 216 -2.38 11.53 14.22
CA ARG A 216 -1.64 10.39 14.81
C ARG A 216 -2.58 9.43 15.54
N PHE A 217 -3.50 9.96 16.34
CA PHE A 217 -4.50 9.16 17.04
C PHE A 217 -5.40 8.39 16.07
N LEU A 218 -5.91 9.06 15.03
CA LEU A 218 -6.70 8.41 13.98
C LEU A 218 -5.90 7.32 13.26
N ALA A 219 -4.59 7.54 13.04
CA ALA A 219 -3.75 6.53 12.41
C ALA A 219 -3.65 5.28 13.29
N ALA A 220 -3.44 5.44 14.60
CA ALA A 220 -3.40 4.32 15.54
C ALA A 220 -4.73 3.55 15.61
N LEU A 221 -5.87 4.26 15.59
CA LEU A 221 -7.20 3.65 15.51
C LEU A 221 -7.38 2.83 14.23
N ASP A 222 -6.98 3.37 13.08
CA ASP A 222 -7.14 2.68 11.82
C ASP A 222 -6.24 1.43 11.76
N ALA A 223 -5.00 1.49 12.27
CA ALA A 223 -4.12 0.33 12.39
C ALA A 223 -4.73 -0.77 13.26
N LEU A 224 -5.24 -0.39 14.44
CA LEU A 224 -5.94 -1.30 15.33
C LEU A 224 -7.16 -1.93 14.66
N TYR A 225 -7.93 -1.16 13.87
CA TYR A 225 -9.10 -1.68 13.16
C TYR A 225 -8.74 -2.72 12.10
N PHE A 226 -7.65 -2.52 11.37
CA PHE A 226 -7.14 -3.52 10.43
C PHE A 226 -6.76 -4.83 11.15
N SER A 227 -6.12 -4.73 12.32
CA SER A 227 -5.72 -5.92 13.10
C SER A 227 -6.92 -6.63 13.74
N LEU A 228 -7.93 -5.89 14.20
CA LEU A 228 -9.21 -6.48 14.64
C LEU A 228 -9.95 -7.17 13.49
N TRP A 229 -9.99 -6.55 12.31
CA TRP A 229 -10.58 -7.17 11.11
C TRP A 229 -9.87 -8.48 10.75
N ALA A 230 -8.54 -8.47 10.71
CA ALA A 230 -7.76 -9.66 10.39
C ALA A 230 -7.95 -10.78 11.43
N LEU A 231 -7.98 -10.43 12.72
CA LEU A 231 -8.29 -11.38 13.78
C LEU A 231 -9.71 -11.94 13.62
N GLY A 232 -10.68 -11.09 13.30
CA GLY A 232 -12.05 -11.49 13.02
C GLY A 232 -12.13 -12.51 11.88
N CYS A 233 -11.41 -12.27 10.78
CA CYS A 233 -11.30 -13.23 9.67
C CYS A 233 -10.76 -14.59 10.13
N ARG A 234 -9.68 -14.62 10.94
CA ARG A 234 -9.12 -15.87 11.47
C ARG A 234 -10.09 -16.62 12.39
N LEU A 235 -10.88 -15.89 13.17
CA LEU A 235 -11.87 -16.47 14.09
C LEU A 235 -13.21 -16.79 13.41
N GLY A 236 -13.39 -16.44 12.14
CA GLY A 236 -14.68 -16.55 11.44
C GLY A 236 -15.74 -15.58 11.98
N GLU A 237 -15.34 -14.52 12.67
CA GLU A 237 -16.21 -13.45 13.12
C GLU A 237 -16.45 -12.43 12.00
N ARG A 238 -17.69 -11.94 11.90
CA ARG A 238 -18.04 -10.90 10.94
C ARG A 238 -17.58 -9.54 11.46
N VAL A 239 -16.46 -9.07 10.92
CA VAL A 239 -15.97 -7.69 11.09
C VAL A 239 -16.08 -6.97 9.74
N ARG A 240 -16.54 -5.72 9.75
CA ARG A 240 -16.61 -4.91 8.52
C ARG A 240 -15.22 -4.65 7.97
N HIS A 241 -15.10 -4.56 6.65
CA HIS A 241 -13.81 -4.35 6.03
C HIS A 241 -13.28 -2.93 6.36
N PRO A 242 -11.99 -2.73 6.68
CA PRO A 242 -11.41 -1.41 7.02
C PRO A 242 -11.64 -0.31 5.98
N ALA A 243 -11.68 -0.68 4.70
CA ALA A 243 -12.06 0.23 3.62
C ALA A 243 -13.46 0.85 3.80
N GLU A 244 -14.44 0.12 4.34
CA GLU A 244 -15.77 0.65 4.60
C GLU A 244 -15.72 1.72 5.68
N LEU A 245 -14.98 1.47 6.77
CA LEU A 245 -14.75 2.47 7.80
C LEU A 245 -14.08 3.72 7.24
N ALA A 246 -13.02 3.55 6.43
CA ALA A 246 -12.32 4.68 5.82
C ALA A 246 -13.25 5.52 4.93
N VAL A 247 -14.04 4.88 4.07
CA VAL A 247 -15.01 5.55 3.18
C VAL A 247 -16.06 6.29 3.99
N GLU A 248 -16.60 5.67 5.03
CA GLU A 248 -17.62 6.27 5.89
C GLU A 248 -17.06 7.45 6.70
N ALA A 249 -15.87 7.30 7.28
CA ALA A 249 -15.19 8.37 8.00
C ALA A 249 -14.92 9.58 7.08
N ALA A 250 -14.39 9.35 5.88
CA ALA A 250 -14.17 10.41 4.91
C ALA A 250 -15.48 11.10 4.48
N ARG A 251 -16.55 10.33 4.26
CA ARG A 251 -17.88 10.86 3.92
C ARG A 251 -18.43 11.75 5.02
N VAL A 252 -18.39 11.27 6.27
CA VAL A 252 -18.83 12.03 7.45
C VAL A 252 -18.01 13.32 7.58
N ARG A 253 -16.68 13.23 7.45
CA ARG A 253 -15.78 14.39 7.51
C ARG A 253 -16.07 15.43 6.45
N LEU A 254 -16.23 15.02 5.19
CA LEU A 254 -16.52 15.94 4.09
C LEU A 254 -17.89 16.62 4.24
N ARG A 255 -18.89 15.91 4.77
CA ARG A 255 -20.20 16.52 5.09
C ARG A 255 -20.11 17.54 6.21
N ALA A 256 -19.29 17.28 7.22
CA ALA A 256 -19.03 18.23 8.31
C ALA A 256 -18.25 19.48 7.83
N HIS A 257 -17.55 19.39 6.70
CA HIS A 257 -16.74 20.49 6.15
C HIS A 257 -16.94 20.64 4.63
N PRO A 258 -18.03 21.29 4.16
CA PRO A 258 -18.31 21.42 2.73
C PRO A 258 -17.19 22.04 1.88
N SER A 259 -16.44 23.00 2.45
CA SER A 259 -15.27 23.62 1.80
C SER A 259 -14.14 22.61 1.55
N ALA A 260 -14.09 21.50 2.30
CA ALA A 260 -13.12 20.44 2.07
C ALA A 260 -13.41 19.68 0.78
N GLU A 261 -14.67 19.44 0.42
CA GLU A 261 -15.00 18.77 -0.84
C GLU A 261 -14.57 19.63 -2.05
N GLU A 262 -14.85 20.93 -1.99
CA GLU A 262 -14.40 21.88 -3.01
C GLU A 262 -12.87 21.87 -3.13
N ARG A 263 -12.16 21.84 -2.00
CA ARG A 263 -10.69 21.75 -1.99
C ARG A 263 -10.18 20.44 -2.57
N VAL A 264 -10.77 19.30 -2.23
CA VAL A 264 -10.46 17.98 -2.80
C VAL A 264 -10.65 18.02 -4.32
N ARG A 265 -11.77 18.58 -4.80
CA ARG A 265 -12.05 18.75 -6.23
C ARG A 265 -11.03 19.66 -6.91
N SER A 266 -10.73 20.81 -6.31
CA SER A 266 -9.76 21.79 -6.84
C SER A 266 -8.37 21.17 -7.01
N LEU A 267 -7.86 20.50 -5.97
CA LEU A 267 -6.56 19.83 -5.99
C LEU A 267 -6.45 18.80 -7.12
N LEU A 268 -7.49 17.97 -7.33
CA LEU A 268 -7.47 16.92 -8.35
C LEU A 268 -7.81 17.41 -9.77
N SER A 269 -8.36 18.62 -9.89
CA SER A 269 -8.72 19.22 -11.19
C SER A 269 -7.56 19.94 -11.85
N ALA A 270 -6.51 20.28 -11.09
CA ALA A 270 -5.32 20.94 -11.60
C ALA A 270 -4.69 20.13 -12.77
N PRO A 271 -4.44 20.76 -13.94
CA PRO A 271 -3.92 20.06 -15.13
C PRO A 271 -2.65 19.24 -14.85
N ALA A 272 -1.75 19.78 -14.03
CA ALA A 272 -0.49 19.17 -13.63
C ALA A 272 -0.62 17.79 -12.95
N VAL A 273 -1.73 17.51 -12.27
CA VAL A 273 -1.98 16.26 -11.52
C VAL A 273 -3.11 15.44 -12.10
N ARG A 274 -3.57 15.77 -13.32
CA ARG A 274 -4.64 15.02 -14.01
C ARG A 274 -4.33 13.53 -14.16
N HIS A 275 -3.06 13.16 -14.31
CA HIS A 275 -2.63 11.77 -14.37
C HIS A 275 -2.84 11.04 -13.04
N ILE A 276 -2.59 11.69 -11.91
CA ILE A 276 -2.88 11.17 -10.55
C ILE A 276 -4.38 11.01 -10.38
N ALA A 277 -5.17 12.05 -10.68
CA ALA A 277 -6.62 11.98 -10.56
C ALA A 277 -7.22 10.85 -11.41
N ARG A 278 -6.69 10.62 -12.63
CA ARG A 278 -7.09 9.51 -13.50
C ARG A 278 -6.69 8.16 -12.95
N SER A 279 -5.46 7.98 -12.46
CA SER A 279 -5.04 6.70 -11.87
C SER A 279 -5.85 6.37 -10.62
N TRP A 280 -6.27 7.41 -9.88
CA TRP A 280 -7.21 7.32 -8.78
C TRP A 280 -8.66 7.20 -9.24
N GLY A 281 -8.96 7.06 -10.53
CA GLY A 281 -10.33 6.85 -11.02
C GLY A 281 -11.30 8.00 -10.74
N ALA A 282 -10.82 9.24 -10.60
CA ALA A 282 -11.67 10.42 -10.47
C ALA A 282 -12.53 10.61 -11.74
N ARG A 283 -13.80 10.94 -11.56
CA ARG A 283 -14.75 11.18 -12.66
C ARG A 283 -14.62 12.62 -13.15
N LYS A 284 -14.40 12.78 -14.47
CA LYS A 284 -14.33 14.10 -15.13
C LYS A 284 -15.54 14.99 -14.79
N PRO A 285 -16.81 14.52 -14.82
CA PRO A 285 -17.95 15.34 -14.44
C PRO A 285 -17.86 15.92 -13.02
N TRP A 286 -17.44 15.12 -12.03
CA TRP A 286 -17.29 15.58 -10.64
C TRP A 286 -16.13 16.56 -10.47
N LEU A 287 -14.99 16.31 -11.14
CA LEU A 287 -13.87 17.27 -11.17
C LEU A 287 -14.30 18.64 -11.73
N LEU A 288 -15.21 18.64 -12.71
CA LEU A 288 -15.78 19.86 -13.29
C LEU A 288 -16.97 20.43 -12.49
N GLY A 289 -17.29 19.90 -11.32
CA GLY A 289 -18.42 20.35 -10.48
C GLY A 289 -19.81 20.00 -11.03
N SER A 290 -19.89 19.21 -12.09
CA SER A 290 -21.13 18.87 -12.81
C SER A 290 -21.72 17.50 -12.47
N GLY A 291 -21.07 16.72 -11.60
CA GLY A 291 -21.51 15.36 -11.26
C GLY A 291 -21.35 15.05 -9.79
N GLU A 292 -22.25 14.20 -9.26
CA GLU A 292 -22.30 13.89 -7.82
C GLU A 292 -21.25 12.87 -7.37
N LYS A 293 -20.98 11.83 -8.17
CA LYS A 293 -20.05 10.77 -7.75
C LYS A 293 -18.61 11.13 -8.11
N ALA A 294 -17.75 11.23 -7.11
CA ALA A 294 -16.34 11.54 -7.27
C ALA A 294 -15.55 10.45 -8.02
N TRP A 295 -15.84 9.19 -7.71
CA TRP A 295 -15.03 8.05 -8.13
C TRP A 295 -15.76 7.15 -9.10
N ARG A 296 -15.01 6.49 -9.99
CA ARG A 296 -15.52 5.39 -10.81
C ARG A 296 -15.89 4.19 -9.91
N PRO A 297 -16.97 3.44 -10.24
CA PRO A 297 -17.27 2.17 -9.60
C PRO A 297 -16.16 1.14 -9.88
N GLY A 298 -16.12 0.07 -9.09
CA GLY A 298 -15.14 -1.00 -9.27
C GLY A 298 -13.73 -0.64 -8.75
N ALA A 299 -13.65 0.24 -7.75
CA ALA A 299 -12.40 0.47 -7.06
C ALA A 299 -12.07 -0.74 -6.17
N CYS A 300 -10.81 -1.16 -6.17
CA CYS A 300 -10.35 -2.14 -5.20
C CYS A 300 -10.37 -1.54 -3.79
N LYS A 301 -10.55 -2.37 -2.76
CA LYS A 301 -10.58 -1.94 -1.36
C LYS A 301 -9.35 -1.11 -0.94
N LEU A 302 -8.17 -1.42 -1.47
CA LEU A 302 -6.96 -0.65 -1.18
C LEU A 302 -7.05 0.79 -1.73
N LEU A 303 -7.61 0.95 -2.93
CA LEU A 303 -7.84 2.26 -3.53
C LEU A 303 -8.92 3.06 -2.79
N GLU A 304 -9.95 2.39 -2.27
CA GLU A 304 -10.94 3.01 -1.39
C GLU A 304 -10.28 3.58 -0.12
N VAL A 305 -9.41 2.81 0.55
CA VAL A 305 -8.67 3.26 1.74
C VAL A 305 -7.80 4.46 1.39
N LEU A 306 -7.00 4.36 0.32
CA LEU A 306 -6.09 5.43 -0.12
C LEU A 306 -6.83 6.76 -0.37
N ARG A 307 -7.91 6.72 -1.17
CA ARG A 307 -8.70 7.93 -1.48
C ARG A 307 -9.35 8.51 -0.23
N SER A 308 -9.93 7.66 0.61
CA SER A 308 -10.71 8.11 1.76
C SER A 308 -9.82 8.76 2.81
N ARG A 309 -8.68 8.13 3.13
CA ARG A 309 -7.68 8.72 4.03
C ARG A 309 -7.10 10.03 3.50
N TRP A 310 -6.90 10.12 2.18
CA TRP A 310 -6.45 11.37 1.56
C TRP A 310 -7.50 12.48 1.66
N CYS A 311 -8.78 12.19 1.36
CA CYS A 311 -9.87 13.16 1.48
C CYS A 311 -10.04 13.67 2.92
N GLU A 312 -9.96 12.75 3.89
CA GLU A 312 -10.03 13.11 5.31
C GLU A 312 -8.87 14.01 5.75
N ALA A 313 -7.65 13.72 5.29
CA ALA A 313 -6.50 14.57 5.53
C ALA A 313 -6.65 15.94 4.86
N VAL A 314 -7.20 16.02 3.65
CA VAL A 314 -7.49 17.32 2.99
C VAL A 314 -8.47 18.15 3.81
N ALA A 315 -9.50 17.52 4.38
CA ALA A 315 -10.43 18.22 5.26
C ALA A 315 -9.72 18.75 6.52
N ALA A 316 -8.87 17.93 7.14
CA ALA A 316 -8.12 18.31 8.32
C ALA A 316 -7.10 19.44 8.04
N THR A 317 -6.37 19.38 6.93
CA THR A 317 -5.41 20.43 6.55
C THR A 317 -6.10 21.73 6.15
N ALA A 318 -7.29 21.63 5.56
CA ALA A 318 -8.06 22.80 5.16
C ALA A 318 -8.51 23.63 6.36
N ALA A 319 -8.93 22.97 7.43
CA ALA A 319 -9.34 23.64 8.66
C ALA A 319 -8.18 24.32 9.39
N ALA A 320 -7.00 23.68 9.43
CA ALA A 320 -5.84 24.18 10.20
C ALA A 320 -4.89 25.12 9.43
N GLY A 321 -5.06 25.30 8.11
CA GLY A 321 -4.15 26.14 7.32
C GLY A 321 -2.70 25.65 7.32
N LEU A 322 -2.48 24.32 7.36
CA LEU A 322 -1.14 23.73 7.47
C LEU A 322 -0.22 24.12 6.30
N ASP A 323 1.07 24.27 6.60
CA ASP A 323 2.13 24.52 5.63
C ASP A 323 3.03 23.29 5.51
N ALA A 324 3.16 22.75 4.30
CA ALA A 324 4.06 21.64 3.99
C ALA A 324 5.55 22.05 4.09
N ALA A 325 5.89 23.33 4.22
CA ALA A 325 7.24 23.75 4.56
C ALA A 325 7.60 23.39 6.03
N ASP A 326 6.63 23.29 6.93
CA ASP A 326 6.85 22.88 8.32
C ASP A 326 7.21 21.37 8.40
N PRO A 327 8.41 21.02 8.89
CA PRO A 327 8.80 19.63 9.08
C PRO A 327 7.86 18.83 9.98
N LYS A 328 7.21 19.45 10.98
CA LYS A 328 6.24 18.77 11.85
C LYS A 328 4.97 18.40 11.08
N ALA A 329 4.41 19.35 10.32
CA ALA A 329 3.28 19.11 9.44
C ALA A 329 3.56 17.99 8.43
N ARG A 330 4.72 18.06 7.74
CA ARG A 330 5.15 17.00 6.81
C ARG A 330 5.23 15.63 7.48
N ARG A 331 5.87 15.55 8.66
CA ARG A 331 6.02 14.27 9.38
C ARG A 331 4.68 13.69 9.77
N ALA A 332 3.74 14.48 10.28
CA ALA A 332 2.43 13.97 10.67
C ALA A 332 1.62 13.51 9.45
N LEU A 333 1.61 14.28 8.36
CA LEU A 333 0.90 13.89 7.14
C LEU A 333 1.51 12.63 6.51
N HIS A 334 2.84 12.51 6.51
CA HIS A 334 3.50 11.29 6.07
C HIS A 334 3.18 10.11 6.98
N SER A 335 3.20 10.28 8.31
CA SER A 335 2.84 9.22 9.25
C SER A 335 1.39 8.76 9.05
N TRP A 336 0.45 9.70 8.88
CA TRP A 336 -0.94 9.41 8.55
C TRP A 336 -1.07 8.54 7.28
N GLN A 337 -0.34 8.91 6.22
CA GLN A 337 -0.38 8.17 4.95
C GLN A 337 0.37 6.84 5.04
N ALA A 338 1.49 6.79 5.75
CA ALA A 338 2.30 5.60 5.94
C ALA A 338 1.53 4.50 6.66
N VAL A 339 0.79 4.81 7.73
CA VAL A 339 -0.05 3.81 8.41
C VAL A 339 -1.11 3.23 7.46
N GLY A 340 -1.76 4.09 6.65
CA GLY A 340 -2.71 3.61 5.64
C GLY A 340 -2.07 2.68 4.61
N ARG A 341 -0.86 3.03 4.15
CA ARG A 341 -0.06 2.19 3.26
C ARG A 341 0.32 0.87 3.92
N ASP A 342 0.86 0.90 5.12
CA ASP A 342 1.45 -0.26 5.79
C ASP A 342 0.36 -1.26 6.17
N CYS A 343 -0.76 -0.79 6.71
CA CYS A 343 -1.94 -1.63 6.92
C CYS A 343 -2.50 -2.16 5.61
N GLY A 344 -2.59 -1.32 4.58
CA GLY A 344 -3.02 -1.74 3.24
C GLY A 344 -2.09 -2.77 2.60
N ALA A 345 -0.78 -2.66 2.81
CA ALA A 345 0.23 -3.57 2.29
C ALA A 345 0.22 -4.91 3.03
N ARG A 346 0.16 -4.88 4.36
CA ARG A 346 0.07 -6.07 5.21
C ARG A 346 -1.14 -6.94 4.87
N TRP A 347 -2.27 -6.31 4.60
CA TRP A 347 -3.55 -7.02 4.51
C TRP A 347 -4.14 -7.09 3.11
N LEU A 348 -3.68 -6.28 2.16
CA LEU A 348 -4.15 -6.26 0.77
C LEU A 348 -2.96 -6.37 -0.18
N ALA A 349 -2.35 -5.26 -0.60
CA ALA A 349 -1.20 -5.26 -1.51
C ALA A 349 -0.35 -4.01 -1.33
N PHE A 350 0.91 -4.06 -1.75
CA PHE A 350 1.82 -2.92 -1.70
C PHE A 350 1.38 -1.74 -2.60
N VAL A 351 0.66 -2.03 -3.68
CA VAL A 351 0.17 -1.03 -4.64
C VAL A 351 -1.28 -1.28 -4.99
N ALA A 352 -2.06 -0.20 -5.06
CA ALA A 352 -3.46 -0.24 -5.44
C ALA A 352 -3.61 -0.49 -6.96
N PRO A 353 -4.26 -1.58 -7.39
CA PRO A 353 -4.65 -1.74 -8.79
C PRO A 353 -5.68 -0.68 -9.21
N SER A 354 -5.55 -0.21 -10.45
CA SER A 354 -6.62 0.52 -11.14
C SER A 354 -7.35 -0.42 -12.10
N ALA A 355 -8.59 -0.10 -12.46
CA ALA A 355 -9.34 -0.87 -13.46
C ALA A 355 -8.56 -0.99 -14.78
N ALA A 356 -7.93 0.10 -15.24
CA ALA A 356 -7.09 0.09 -16.44
C ALA A 356 -5.87 -0.83 -16.31
N ALA A 357 -5.30 -0.96 -15.11
CA ALA A 357 -4.20 -1.88 -14.87
C ALA A 357 -4.65 -3.34 -14.93
N LEU A 358 -5.79 -3.67 -14.30
CA LEU A 358 -6.37 -5.02 -14.36
C LEU A 358 -6.71 -5.41 -15.81
N GLU A 359 -7.32 -4.50 -16.59
CA GLU A 359 -7.60 -4.70 -18.02
C GLU A 359 -6.31 -4.90 -18.84
N ALA A 360 -5.27 -4.10 -18.59
CA ALA A 360 -4.00 -4.19 -19.32
C ALA A 360 -3.26 -5.52 -19.08
N ILE A 361 -3.32 -6.02 -17.83
CA ILE A 361 -2.72 -7.31 -17.44
C ILE A 361 -3.55 -8.46 -18.03
N ALA A 362 -4.86 -8.48 -17.79
CA ALA A 362 -5.76 -9.52 -18.30
C ALA A 362 -5.70 -9.64 -19.84
N GLY A 363 -5.48 -8.51 -20.53
CA GLY A 363 -5.42 -8.46 -21.98
C GLY A 363 -6.81 -8.66 -22.63
N LYS A 364 -6.86 -8.68 -23.97
CA LYS A 364 -8.13 -8.71 -24.73
C LYS A 364 -8.74 -10.12 -24.90
N GLY A 365 -8.43 -11.09 -24.04
CA GLY A 365 -9.20 -12.34 -23.93
C GLY A 365 -8.65 -13.59 -24.62
N GLU A 366 -7.33 -13.73 -24.79
CA GLU A 366 -6.73 -14.95 -25.37
C GLU A 366 -5.49 -15.47 -24.62
N SER A 367 -5.12 -14.88 -23.48
CA SER A 367 -3.90 -15.29 -22.76
C SER A 367 -4.06 -16.69 -22.15
N ALA A 368 -2.99 -17.49 -22.22
CA ALA A 368 -2.93 -18.85 -21.67
C ALA A 368 -2.88 -18.88 -20.12
N GLY A 369 -3.34 -17.82 -19.45
CA GLY A 369 -3.25 -17.64 -18.00
C GLY A 369 -2.14 -16.68 -17.57
N ILE A 370 -2.26 -16.23 -16.33
CA ILE A 370 -1.34 -15.34 -15.63
C ILE A 370 -0.73 -16.11 -14.46
N ALA A 371 0.59 -16.13 -14.34
CA ALA A 371 1.27 -16.54 -13.13
C ALA A 371 1.67 -15.28 -12.34
N GLU A 372 1.19 -15.12 -11.11
CA GLU A 372 1.68 -14.11 -10.17
C GLU A 372 2.66 -14.77 -9.22
N LEU A 373 3.91 -14.31 -9.19
CA LEU A 373 4.92 -14.78 -8.23
C LEU A 373 5.17 -13.71 -7.16
N GLY A 374 5.24 -14.13 -5.90
CA GLY A 374 5.28 -13.22 -4.76
C GLY A 374 3.90 -12.60 -4.53
N ALA A 375 2.86 -13.42 -4.66
CA ALA A 375 1.47 -12.96 -4.63
C ALA A 375 1.01 -12.49 -3.24
N GLY A 376 1.77 -12.78 -2.18
CA GLY A 376 1.40 -12.57 -0.79
C GLY A 376 0.07 -13.25 -0.49
N ASN A 377 -0.95 -12.45 -0.15
CA ASN A 377 -2.31 -12.92 0.08
C ASN A 377 -3.16 -13.12 -1.19
N GLY A 378 -2.58 -12.89 -2.38
CA GLY A 378 -3.25 -13.06 -3.67
C GLY A 378 -4.21 -11.93 -4.03
N TYR A 379 -4.05 -10.72 -3.47
CA TYR A 379 -4.97 -9.61 -3.73
C TYR A 379 -5.11 -9.26 -5.22
N TRP A 380 -4.00 -9.13 -5.96
CA TRP A 380 -4.04 -8.87 -7.39
C TRP A 380 -4.61 -10.06 -8.17
N ALA A 381 -4.16 -11.29 -7.89
CA ALA A 381 -4.75 -12.50 -8.47
C ALA A 381 -6.27 -12.59 -8.27
N GLY A 382 -6.78 -12.28 -7.08
CA GLY A 382 -8.21 -12.34 -6.79
C GLY A 382 -9.01 -11.30 -7.57
N LEU A 383 -8.45 -10.10 -7.73
CA LEU A 383 -9.07 -9.05 -8.54
C LEU A 383 -9.03 -9.36 -10.04
N LEU A 384 -7.93 -9.95 -10.53
CA LEU A 384 -7.81 -10.42 -11.91
C LEU A 384 -8.75 -11.59 -12.19
N ALA A 385 -8.88 -12.53 -11.25
CA ALA A 385 -9.84 -13.63 -11.33
C ALA A 385 -11.29 -13.14 -11.34
N ALA A 386 -11.63 -12.16 -10.49
CA ALA A 386 -12.93 -11.50 -10.49
C ALA A 386 -13.20 -10.74 -11.82
N ALA A 387 -12.14 -10.27 -12.49
CA ALA A 387 -12.22 -9.70 -13.83
C ALA A 387 -12.25 -10.76 -14.96
N GLY A 388 -12.31 -12.05 -14.61
CA GLY A 388 -12.45 -13.16 -15.56
C GLY A 388 -11.12 -13.72 -16.10
N ALA A 389 -9.98 -13.31 -15.56
CA ALA A 389 -8.69 -13.86 -15.94
C ALA A 389 -8.41 -15.20 -15.22
N THR A 390 -7.73 -16.13 -15.90
CA THR A 390 -7.17 -17.32 -15.26
C THR A 390 -5.86 -16.94 -14.61
N VAL A 391 -5.77 -17.04 -13.27
CA VAL A 391 -4.57 -16.68 -12.53
C VAL A 391 -4.12 -17.82 -11.63
N THR A 392 -2.83 -18.15 -11.70
CA THR A 392 -2.12 -18.94 -10.69
C THR A 392 -1.34 -17.97 -9.82
N ALA A 393 -1.66 -17.89 -8.53
CA ALA A 393 -0.91 -17.13 -7.55
C ALA A 393 0.06 -18.06 -6.82
N LEU A 394 1.34 -17.70 -6.81
CA LEU A 394 2.42 -18.42 -6.14
C LEU A 394 3.09 -17.50 -5.12
N ASP A 395 3.31 -18.02 -3.92
CA ASP A 395 4.12 -17.35 -2.90
C ASP A 395 4.98 -18.37 -2.13
N VAL A 396 6.13 -17.92 -1.61
CA VAL A 396 7.04 -18.77 -0.82
C VAL A 396 6.53 -18.98 0.61
N ASP A 397 5.68 -18.07 1.07
CA ASP A 397 5.01 -18.11 2.37
C ASP A 397 3.55 -17.68 2.21
N PRO A 398 2.74 -18.46 1.48
CA PRO A 398 1.33 -18.12 1.27
C PRO A 398 0.61 -18.09 2.61
N PRO A 399 -0.39 -17.21 2.81
CA PRO A 399 -1.19 -17.28 4.02
C PRO A 399 -1.85 -18.65 4.10
N PRO A 400 -2.14 -19.15 5.31
CA PRO A 400 -2.81 -20.44 5.50
C PRO A 400 -4.04 -20.54 4.60
N SER A 401 -4.11 -21.62 3.82
CA SER A 401 -4.89 -21.82 2.57
C SER A 401 -6.41 -21.62 2.63
N HIS A 402 -6.97 -21.09 3.73
CA HIS A 402 -8.41 -21.21 4.03
C HIS A 402 -9.10 -20.00 4.67
N GLN A 403 -8.48 -18.84 4.94
CA GLN A 403 -9.13 -17.91 5.91
C GLN A 403 -9.24 -16.42 5.57
N GLN A 404 -8.45 -15.84 4.65
CA GLN A 404 -8.37 -14.37 4.61
C GLN A 404 -8.99 -13.70 3.38
N HIS A 405 -8.96 -14.33 2.20
CA HIS A 405 -9.68 -13.84 1.02
C HIS A 405 -10.18 -15.00 0.15
N PRO A 406 -11.51 -15.11 -0.11
CA PRO A 406 -12.09 -16.22 -0.89
C PRO A 406 -11.61 -16.33 -2.36
N SER A 407 -10.92 -15.31 -2.89
CA SER A 407 -10.78 -15.12 -4.33
C SER A 407 -9.45 -15.53 -4.96
N ALA A 408 -8.38 -15.74 -4.19
CA ALA A 408 -7.11 -16.20 -4.73
C ALA A 408 -6.57 -17.37 -3.91
N ASN A 409 -6.71 -18.57 -4.46
CA ASN A 409 -6.03 -19.75 -3.95
C ASN A 409 -4.52 -19.58 -4.20
N VAL A 410 -3.82 -18.92 -3.28
CA VAL A 410 -2.37 -18.75 -3.34
C VAL A 410 -1.71 -20.07 -2.98
N GLN A 411 -0.91 -20.59 -3.89
CA GLN A 411 -0.21 -21.85 -3.73
C GLN A 411 1.20 -21.59 -3.21
N LEU A 412 1.68 -22.49 -2.36
CA LEU A 412 3.10 -22.53 -2.03
C LEU A 412 3.89 -22.80 -3.31
N GLY A 413 4.78 -21.89 -3.66
CA GLY A 413 5.56 -21.99 -4.88
C GLY A 413 6.63 -20.91 -5.01
N THR A 414 7.61 -21.21 -5.84
CA THR A 414 8.78 -20.37 -6.12
C THR A 414 8.89 -20.12 -7.62
N ALA A 415 9.96 -19.43 -8.05
CA ALA A 415 10.29 -19.31 -9.47
C ALA A 415 10.46 -20.68 -10.17
N GLU A 416 10.80 -21.74 -9.43
CA GLU A 416 11.01 -23.09 -9.98
C GLU A 416 9.73 -23.73 -10.53
N ASP A 417 8.57 -23.30 -10.04
CA ASP A 417 7.27 -23.84 -10.40
C ASP A 417 6.70 -23.18 -11.67
N LEU A 418 7.24 -22.03 -12.09
CA LEU A 418 6.76 -21.25 -13.24
C LEU A 418 6.70 -22.03 -14.57
N PRO A 419 7.70 -22.86 -14.94
CA PRO A 419 7.65 -23.64 -16.18
C PRO A 419 6.44 -24.58 -16.26
N GLN A 420 5.96 -25.07 -15.11
CA GLN A 420 4.84 -26.01 -15.03
C GLN A 420 3.49 -25.33 -15.16
N GLN A 421 3.42 -24.01 -14.95
CA GLN A 421 2.14 -23.27 -14.96
C GLN A 421 1.58 -23.06 -16.36
N GLY A 422 2.40 -23.16 -17.42
CA GLY A 422 1.95 -22.97 -18.81
C GLY A 422 1.36 -21.59 -19.10
N CYS A 423 1.58 -20.60 -18.23
CA CYS A 423 1.01 -19.27 -18.33
C CYS A 423 1.73 -18.43 -19.39
N ASP A 424 1.00 -17.54 -20.06
CA ASP A 424 1.56 -16.65 -21.08
C ASP A 424 2.02 -15.29 -20.49
N THR A 425 1.49 -14.92 -19.32
CA THR A 425 1.86 -13.67 -18.63
C THR A 425 2.43 -13.96 -17.24
N LEU A 426 3.56 -13.34 -16.90
CA LEU A 426 4.12 -13.29 -15.55
C LEU A 426 3.79 -11.94 -14.91
N LEU A 427 3.13 -11.93 -13.76
CA LEU A 427 2.91 -10.75 -12.93
C LEU A 427 3.95 -10.72 -11.80
N LEU A 428 4.68 -9.62 -11.70
CA LEU A 428 5.60 -9.30 -10.60
C LEU A 428 5.13 -8.00 -9.95
N CYS A 429 4.56 -8.08 -8.75
CA CYS A 429 4.06 -6.92 -8.03
C CYS A 429 4.98 -6.49 -6.90
N MET A 430 5.61 -5.32 -7.05
CA MET A 430 6.55 -4.72 -6.10
C MET A 430 7.58 -5.73 -5.57
N PRO A 431 8.26 -6.50 -6.44
CA PRO A 431 9.22 -7.51 -5.98
C PRO A 431 10.28 -6.83 -5.09
N PRO A 432 10.60 -7.40 -3.92
CA PRO A 432 11.46 -6.75 -2.95
C PRO A 432 12.85 -6.50 -3.53
N PRO A 433 13.46 -5.35 -3.24
CA PRO A 433 14.83 -5.11 -3.65
C PRO A 433 15.79 -5.90 -2.75
N GLY A 434 16.56 -6.80 -3.33
CA GLY A 434 17.65 -7.50 -2.63
C GLY A 434 17.40 -8.96 -2.28
N GLU A 435 16.20 -9.51 -2.55
CA GLU A 435 16.01 -10.96 -2.59
C GLU A 435 16.56 -11.50 -3.91
N SER A 436 17.88 -11.71 -3.95
CA SER A 436 18.55 -12.31 -5.09
C SER A 436 17.91 -13.67 -5.38
N GLY A 437 17.24 -13.78 -6.53
CA GLY A 437 16.69 -15.05 -7.00
C GLY A 437 15.17 -15.18 -6.92
N CYS A 438 14.41 -14.16 -6.53
CA CYS A 438 12.96 -14.19 -6.72
C CYS A 438 12.59 -13.68 -8.12
N ALA A 439 12.66 -12.37 -8.37
CA ALA A 439 12.16 -11.78 -9.62
C ALA A 439 13.06 -12.07 -10.84
N GLU A 440 14.38 -12.09 -10.69
CA GLU A 440 15.32 -12.39 -11.78
C GLU A 440 15.26 -13.85 -12.19
N GLU A 441 15.13 -14.75 -11.21
CA GLU A 441 14.96 -16.18 -11.46
C GLU A 441 13.58 -16.46 -12.03
N ALA A 442 12.55 -15.77 -11.57
CA ALA A 442 11.23 -15.83 -12.17
C ALA A 442 11.29 -15.51 -13.65
N LEU A 443 11.98 -14.43 -14.00
CA LEU A 443 12.14 -13.99 -15.38
C LEU A 443 13.00 -14.97 -16.22
N SER A 444 14.01 -15.61 -15.61
CA SER A 444 14.88 -16.59 -16.27
C SER A 444 14.14 -17.89 -16.59
N ARG A 445 13.24 -18.34 -15.69
CA ARG A 445 12.46 -19.57 -15.83
C ARG A 445 11.15 -19.41 -16.58
N PHE A 446 10.61 -18.19 -16.60
CA PHE A 446 9.35 -17.92 -17.25
C PHE A 446 9.48 -18.01 -18.78
N ALA A 447 8.74 -18.93 -19.40
CA ALA A 447 8.76 -19.17 -20.84
C ALA A 447 7.68 -18.40 -21.62
N GLY A 448 6.72 -17.77 -20.94
CA GLY A 448 5.63 -17.04 -21.57
C GLY A 448 6.08 -15.75 -22.28
N GLN A 449 5.15 -15.13 -23.00
CA GLN A 449 5.43 -14.00 -23.89
C GLN A 449 5.34 -12.64 -23.22
N ARG A 450 4.63 -12.51 -22.10
CA ARG A 450 4.37 -11.20 -21.48
C ARG A 450 4.81 -11.12 -20.02
N VAL A 451 5.32 -9.96 -19.62
CA VAL A 451 5.60 -9.64 -18.22
C VAL A 451 4.82 -8.39 -17.84
N ALA A 452 4.03 -8.47 -16.79
CA ALA A 452 3.43 -7.34 -16.10
C ALA A 452 4.27 -7.05 -14.85
N TYR A 453 5.05 -5.99 -14.89
CA TYR A 453 5.84 -5.52 -13.75
C TYR A 453 5.14 -4.33 -13.11
N VAL A 454 4.75 -4.47 -11.85
CA VAL A 454 4.18 -3.38 -11.04
C VAL A 454 5.26 -2.91 -10.06
N GLY A 455 5.65 -1.64 -10.14
CA GLY A 455 6.67 -1.10 -9.25
C GLY A 455 7.23 0.24 -9.68
N GLU A 456 8.34 0.62 -9.07
CA GLU A 456 9.09 1.84 -9.34
C GLU A 456 10.39 1.50 -10.09
N TRP A 457 10.39 1.69 -11.41
CA TRP A 457 11.58 1.48 -12.24
C TRP A 457 12.77 2.33 -11.74
N GLY A 458 13.98 1.79 -11.80
CA GLY A 458 15.24 2.54 -11.63
C GLY A 458 15.45 3.25 -10.29
N SER A 459 14.61 2.97 -9.29
CA SER A 459 14.65 3.62 -7.97
C SER A 459 15.34 2.79 -6.90
N GLY A 460 15.49 1.50 -7.17
CA GLY A 460 15.90 0.50 -6.19
C GLY A 460 14.81 0.11 -5.19
N MET A 461 13.64 0.77 -5.11
CA MET A 461 12.59 0.33 -4.15
C MET A 461 11.90 -0.98 -4.54
N THR A 462 11.97 -1.36 -5.82
CA THR A 462 11.31 -2.57 -6.34
C THR A 462 12.10 -3.17 -7.47
N GLY A 463 12.37 -4.47 -7.38
CA GLY A 463 13.19 -5.21 -8.32
C GLY A 463 14.65 -4.75 -8.27
N THR A 464 15.56 -5.64 -8.66
CA THR A 464 16.96 -5.26 -8.76
C THR A 464 17.28 -4.63 -10.11
N ARG A 465 18.48 -4.06 -10.22
CA ARG A 465 19.01 -3.59 -11.51
C ARG A 465 19.19 -4.72 -12.51
N LEU A 466 19.46 -5.95 -12.06
CA LEU A 466 19.56 -7.11 -12.93
C LEU A 466 18.20 -7.41 -13.57
N LEU A 467 17.11 -7.40 -12.78
CA LEU A 467 15.76 -7.53 -13.30
C LEU A 467 15.46 -6.47 -14.36
N HIS A 468 15.66 -5.18 -14.04
CA HIS A 468 15.37 -4.10 -14.99
C HIS A 468 16.21 -4.20 -16.27
N ARG A 469 17.47 -4.65 -16.18
CA ARG A 469 18.31 -4.93 -17.35
C ARG A 469 17.80 -6.09 -18.19
N GLN A 470 17.38 -7.18 -17.56
CA GLN A 470 16.81 -8.33 -18.26
C GLN A 470 15.51 -7.95 -18.96
N LEU A 471 14.64 -7.17 -18.30
CA LEU A 471 13.42 -6.63 -18.90
C LEU A 471 13.74 -5.73 -20.10
N ALA A 472 14.64 -4.74 -19.95
CA ALA A 472 15.04 -3.84 -21.04
C ALA A 472 15.74 -4.56 -22.21
N GLY A 473 16.50 -5.62 -21.91
CA GLY A 473 17.26 -6.40 -22.88
C GLY A 473 16.44 -7.46 -23.63
N GLY A 474 15.45 -8.06 -22.96
CA GLY A 474 14.66 -9.18 -23.50
C GLY A 474 13.26 -8.83 -23.98
N PHE A 475 12.75 -7.64 -23.64
CA PHE A 475 11.35 -7.28 -23.85
C PHE A 475 11.18 -5.89 -24.46
N ASP A 476 10.08 -5.72 -25.18
CA ASP A 476 9.57 -4.44 -25.67
C ASP A 476 8.42 -3.97 -24.78
N LEU A 477 8.41 -2.68 -24.45
CA LEU A 477 7.33 -2.07 -23.67
C LEU A 477 6.06 -1.95 -24.54
N GLU A 478 5.02 -2.71 -24.20
CA GLU A 478 3.70 -2.58 -24.82
C GLU A 478 2.92 -1.40 -24.22
N GLN A 479 2.89 -1.32 -22.88
CA GLN A 479 2.12 -0.33 -22.16
C GLN A 479 2.80 0.09 -20.87
N ARG A 480 2.62 1.36 -20.52
CA ARG A 480 3.01 1.93 -19.23
C ARG A 480 1.83 2.70 -18.66
N LEU A 481 1.42 2.36 -17.45
CA LEU A 481 0.28 2.99 -16.79
C LEU A 481 0.67 3.50 -15.39
N PRO A 482 0.37 4.77 -15.05
CA PRO A 482 0.52 5.23 -13.68
C PRO A 482 -0.49 4.51 -12.78
N LEU A 483 -0.05 4.08 -11.60
CA LEU A 483 -0.94 3.46 -10.62
C LEU A 483 -1.29 4.46 -9.50
N PRO A 484 -2.46 4.28 -8.85
CA PRO A 484 -2.72 4.98 -7.61
C PRO A 484 -1.66 4.59 -6.58
N CYS A 485 -1.03 5.60 -5.99
CA CYS A 485 0.07 5.43 -5.05
C CYS A 485 -0.05 6.42 -3.89
N TRP A 486 0.48 6.00 -2.75
CA TRP A 486 0.61 6.82 -1.57
C TRP A 486 1.65 7.94 -1.81
N PRO A 487 1.59 9.04 -1.05
CA PRO A 487 2.66 10.03 -1.06
C PRO A 487 4.04 9.39 -0.80
N LYS A 488 5.09 9.90 -1.44
CA LYS A 488 6.44 9.30 -1.45
C LYS A 488 6.51 7.89 -2.07
N MET A 489 5.56 7.53 -2.90
CA MET A 489 5.68 6.36 -3.78
C MET A 489 5.47 6.80 -5.23
N ARG A 490 6.13 6.09 -6.15
CA ARG A 490 5.82 6.14 -7.57
C ARG A 490 5.68 4.71 -8.07
N ALA A 491 4.46 4.20 -8.10
CA ALA A 491 4.18 2.89 -8.66
C ALA A 491 3.56 3.04 -10.05
N GLU A 492 4.06 2.23 -10.99
CA GLU A 492 3.58 2.16 -12.36
C GLU A 492 3.46 0.69 -12.75
N LEU A 493 2.56 0.41 -13.69
CA LEU A 493 2.49 -0.88 -14.37
C LEU A 493 3.26 -0.77 -15.69
N PHE A 494 4.15 -1.72 -15.92
CA PHE A 494 4.87 -1.93 -17.17
C PHE A 494 4.43 -3.27 -17.76
N VAL A 495 3.76 -3.24 -18.89
CA VAL A 495 3.38 -4.43 -19.64
C VAL A 495 4.37 -4.59 -20.79
N LEU A 496 5.06 -5.73 -20.80
CA LEU A 496 6.25 -5.98 -21.58
C LEU A 496 6.04 -7.25 -22.41
N ARG A 497 6.39 -7.23 -23.69
CA ARG A 497 6.34 -8.39 -24.59
C ARG A 497 7.74 -8.87 -24.90
N ARG A 498 7.97 -10.18 -24.81
CA ARG A 498 9.25 -10.81 -25.16
C ARG A 498 9.55 -10.59 -26.65
N ARG A 499 10.79 -10.22 -26.96
CA ARG A 499 11.23 -10.04 -28.36
C ARG A 499 11.22 -11.38 -29.09
N ALA A 500 10.54 -11.44 -30.24
CA ALA A 500 10.48 -12.64 -31.07
C ALA A 500 11.83 -12.91 -31.72
N GLY A 501 12.49 -13.99 -31.32
CA GLY A 501 13.76 -14.45 -31.87
C GLY A 501 14.96 -13.69 -31.31
N LEU A 502 15.79 -14.39 -30.52
CA LEU A 502 17.19 -14.02 -30.23
C LEU A 502 18.08 -14.09 -31.48
N ARG A 503 17.51 -14.09 -32.70
CA ARG A 503 18.33 -13.82 -33.88
C ARG A 503 18.93 -12.46 -33.62
N LYS A 504 20.27 -12.43 -33.55
CA LYS A 504 21.12 -11.25 -33.42
C LYS A 504 20.69 -10.24 -34.50
N ARG A 505 19.59 -9.52 -34.31
CA ARG A 505 19.48 -8.19 -34.87
C ARG A 505 20.70 -7.50 -34.29
N PRO A 506 21.60 -6.96 -35.13
CA PRO A 506 22.56 -5.99 -34.64
C PRO A 506 21.74 -5.06 -33.74
N ARG A 507 22.16 -4.89 -32.48
CA ARG A 507 21.57 -3.83 -31.67
C ARG A 507 21.63 -2.62 -32.58
N GLU A 508 20.48 -2.11 -33.01
CA GLU A 508 20.45 -0.74 -33.49
C GLU A 508 20.96 0.03 -32.29
N GLU A 509 22.23 0.45 -32.37
CA GLU A 509 22.92 1.22 -31.35
C GLU A 509 22.10 2.49 -31.15
N GLY A 510 21.15 2.46 -30.21
CA GLY A 510 20.20 3.54 -30.01
C GLY A 510 18.84 3.13 -29.44
N SER A 511 18.29 1.96 -29.81
CA SER A 511 16.92 1.58 -29.37
C SER A 511 16.89 0.77 -28.07
N THR A 512 17.53 1.27 -27.02
CA THR A 512 17.19 0.83 -25.66
C THR A 512 16.05 1.71 -25.18
N TRP A 513 14.81 1.21 -25.23
CA TRP A 513 13.71 1.89 -24.57
C TRP A 513 14.12 2.13 -23.10
N GLN A 514 14.10 3.40 -22.69
CA GLN A 514 14.30 3.77 -21.30
C GLN A 514 12.94 4.13 -20.72
N PRO A 515 12.43 3.35 -19.77
CA PRO A 515 11.11 3.61 -19.21
C PRO A 515 11.07 4.86 -18.35
N LEU A 516 12.21 5.42 -17.95
CA LEU A 516 12.24 6.69 -17.25
C LEU A 516 12.78 7.78 -18.16
N ALA A 517 12.09 8.90 -18.16
CA ALA A 517 12.43 10.12 -18.87
C ALA A 517 12.19 11.32 -17.96
N CYS A 518 12.89 12.42 -18.24
CA CYS A 518 12.59 13.70 -17.60
C CYS A 518 11.12 14.06 -17.85
N ASP A 519 10.40 14.40 -16.79
CA ASP A 519 9.00 14.81 -16.83
C ASP A 519 8.77 16.13 -17.59
N VAL A 520 9.85 16.83 -17.96
CA VAL A 520 9.85 18.10 -18.71
C VAL A 520 10.34 17.91 -20.13
N CYS A 521 11.62 17.57 -20.32
CA CYS A 521 12.23 17.52 -21.65
C CYS A 521 12.22 16.12 -22.31
N GLY A 522 11.76 15.08 -21.60
CA GLY A 522 11.74 13.71 -22.11
C GLY A 522 13.11 13.01 -22.20
N ILE A 523 14.21 13.68 -21.83
CA ILE A 523 15.55 13.08 -21.88
C ILE A 523 15.69 12.02 -20.77
N PRO A 524 16.12 10.79 -21.09
CA PRO A 524 16.17 9.70 -20.11
C PRO A 524 17.49 9.59 -19.33
N LYS A 525 18.32 10.63 -19.36
CA LYS A 525 19.67 10.62 -18.77
C LYS A 525 19.74 11.49 -17.53
N HIS A 526 20.48 11.02 -16.52
CA HIS A 526 20.74 11.75 -15.27
C HIS A 526 19.45 12.27 -14.65
N LEU A 527 18.59 11.40 -14.14
CA LEU A 527 17.34 11.85 -13.53
C LEU A 527 17.55 12.14 -12.04
N TRP A 528 16.96 13.21 -11.55
CA TRP A 528 16.85 13.57 -10.14
C TRP A 528 15.39 13.47 -9.71
N ARG A 529 15.14 13.02 -8.48
CA ARG A 529 13.79 12.91 -7.95
C ARG A 529 13.59 13.81 -6.76
N CYS A 530 12.37 14.36 -6.66
CA CYS A 530 11.97 15.13 -5.51
C CYS A 530 11.99 14.26 -4.24
N PRO A 531 12.70 14.67 -3.18
CA PRO A 531 12.78 13.91 -1.92
C PRO A 531 11.45 13.92 -1.14
N TRP A 532 10.55 14.84 -1.46
CA TRP A 532 9.27 14.98 -0.77
C TRP A 532 8.14 14.17 -1.43
N SER A 533 8.10 14.09 -2.77
CA SER A 533 7.04 13.40 -3.49
C SER A 533 7.48 12.12 -4.20
N ARG A 534 8.72 12.05 -4.68
CA ARG A 534 9.27 11.02 -5.60
C ARG A 534 8.58 10.90 -6.97
N GLN A 535 7.44 11.56 -7.16
CA GLN A 535 6.64 11.47 -8.39
C GLN A 535 7.21 12.31 -9.53
N LEU A 536 7.88 13.43 -9.24
CA LEU A 536 8.52 14.26 -10.24
C LEU A 536 9.98 13.86 -10.44
N ALA A 537 10.37 13.59 -11.68
CA ALA A 537 11.73 13.31 -12.11
C ALA A 537 12.20 14.31 -13.17
N VAL A 538 13.34 14.98 -12.95
CA VAL A 538 13.88 16.00 -13.87
C VAL A 538 15.36 15.74 -14.15
N CYS A 539 15.89 16.22 -15.27
CA CYS A 539 17.29 15.98 -15.67
C CYS A 539 18.25 17.18 -15.48
N SER A 540 17.77 18.29 -14.95
CA SER A 540 18.57 19.50 -14.72
C SER A 540 17.84 20.47 -13.80
N GLU A 541 18.57 21.47 -13.30
CA GLU A 541 17.99 22.59 -12.55
C GLU A 541 17.01 23.39 -13.43
N GLU A 542 17.35 23.62 -14.70
CA GLU A 542 16.45 24.25 -15.67
C GLU A 542 15.12 23.49 -15.83
N CYS A 543 15.16 22.16 -15.91
CA CYS A 543 13.95 21.34 -15.93
C CYS A 543 13.21 21.38 -14.58
N PHE A 544 13.92 21.49 -13.46
CA PHE A 544 13.31 21.67 -12.13
C PHE A 544 12.54 23.01 -12.03
N ASP A 545 13.09 24.08 -12.57
CA ASP A 545 12.48 25.41 -12.59
C ASP A 545 11.30 25.45 -13.56
N SER A 546 11.47 24.89 -14.76
CA SER A 546 10.39 24.73 -15.75
C SER A 546 9.22 23.89 -15.22
N ALA A 547 9.48 23.02 -14.24
CA ALA A 547 8.46 22.22 -13.58
C ALA A 547 7.83 22.88 -12.34
N ASP A 548 8.04 24.18 -12.05
CA ASP A 548 7.58 24.81 -10.79
C ASP A 548 6.10 24.56 -10.50
N GLU A 549 5.20 24.95 -11.41
CA GLU A 549 3.75 24.79 -11.25
C GLU A 549 3.38 23.31 -11.06
N ARG A 550 3.90 22.43 -11.93
CA ARG A 550 3.64 20.99 -11.85
C ARG A 550 4.12 20.40 -10.53
N HIS A 551 5.30 20.81 -10.07
CA HIS A 551 5.88 20.35 -8.83
C HIS A 551 5.03 20.80 -7.63
N ARG A 552 4.62 22.07 -7.58
CA ARG A 552 3.74 22.58 -6.51
C ARG A 552 2.42 21.83 -6.45
N ALA A 553 1.80 21.57 -7.61
CA ALA A 553 0.56 20.80 -7.67
C ALA A 553 0.74 19.36 -7.16
N ILE A 554 1.83 18.68 -7.55
CA ILE A 554 2.17 17.35 -7.04
C ILE A 554 2.37 17.38 -5.51
N LEU A 555 3.13 18.36 -5.01
CA LEU A 555 3.37 18.50 -3.56
C LEU A 555 2.07 18.79 -2.80
N ALA A 556 1.20 19.63 -3.34
CA ALA A 556 -0.11 19.89 -2.75
C ALA A 556 -0.94 18.60 -2.64
N VAL A 557 -0.93 17.73 -3.66
CA VAL A 557 -1.58 16.41 -3.55
C VAL A 557 -0.88 15.53 -2.53
N CYS A 558 0.46 15.43 -2.55
CA CYS A 558 1.23 14.61 -1.60
C CYS A 558 1.02 15.02 -0.14
N PHE A 559 0.84 16.31 0.12
CA PHE A 559 0.61 16.87 1.46
C PHE A 559 -0.86 17.21 1.71
N CYS A 560 -1.78 16.50 1.04
CA CYS A 560 -3.21 16.54 1.31
C CYS A 560 -3.74 17.99 1.35
N GLY A 561 -3.32 18.82 0.40
CA GLY A 561 -3.74 20.21 0.29
C GLY A 561 -3.02 21.21 1.19
N ALA A 562 -2.11 20.81 2.08
CA ALA A 562 -1.30 21.76 2.84
C ALA A 562 -0.59 22.75 1.90
N SER A 563 -0.50 24.02 2.30
CA SER A 563 0.15 25.06 1.51
C SER A 563 1.60 24.68 1.24
N VAL A 564 2.10 24.92 0.03
CA VAL A 564 3.49 24.64 -0.34
C VAL A 564 4.16 25.97 -0.67
N LYS A 565 4.53 26.73 0.37
CA LYS A 565 5.20 28.03 0.19
C LYS A 565 6.58 27.83 -0.42
N GLU A 566 7.31 26.86 0.11
CA GLU A 566 8.66 26.49 -0.34
C GLU A 566 8.68 25.06 -0.87
N ARG A 567 9.47 24.85 -1.94
CA ARG A 567 9.77 23.54 -2.52
C ARG A 567 11.18 23.12 -2.06
N PRO A 568 11.49 21.81 -2.00
CA PRO A 568 12.86 21.38 -1.71
C PRO A 568 13.78 21.85 -2.82
N ALA A 569 14.85 22.55 -2.46
CA ALA A 569 15.86 23.06 -3.40
C ALA A 569 16.43 21.91 -4.24
N PHE A 570 16.70 22.15 -5.53
CA PHE A 570 17.19 21.12 -6.45
C PHE A 570 18.47 20.43 -5.97
N ALA A 571 19.36 21.17 -5.30
CA ALA A 571 20.58 20.62 -4.71
C ALA A 571 20.33 19.52 -3.64
N THR A 572 19.13 19.48 -3.04
CA THR A 572 18.72 18.44 -2.08
C THR A 572 18.10 17.21 -2.76
N TRP A 573 17.89 17.25 -4.07
CA TRP A 573 17.31 16.14 -4.80
C TRP A 573 18.34 15.04 -5.00
N GLU A 574 17.88 13.81 -4.79
CA GLU A 574 18.72 12.67 -5.01
C GLU A 574 18.72 12.35 -6.50
N ARG A 575 19.92 12.31 -7.07
CA ARG A 575 20.12 11.69 -8.38
C ARG A 575 19.65 10.24 -8.27
N CYS A 576 18.94 9.77 -9.27
CA CYS A 576 18.58 8.37 -9.49
C CYS A 576 19.85 7.57 -9.85
N ARG A 577 20.84 7.59 -8.94
CA ARG A 577 22.18 6.99 -9.11
C ARG A 577 22.10 5.49 -9.36
N TRP A 578 20.99 4.86 -8.99
CA TRP A 578 20.66 3.48 -9.33
C TRP A 578 20.68 3.19 -10.84
N LEU A 579 20.51 4.20 -11.70
CA LEU A 579 20.68 4.04 -13.15
C LEU A 579 22.16 4.00 -13.57
N ASP A 580 23.07 4.53 -12.76
CA ASP A 580 24.46 4.82 -13.14
C ASP A 580 25.50 3.75 -12.72
N PHE A 581 25.19 2.85 -11.77
CA PHE A 581 26.19 1.93 -11.20
C PHE A 581 25.98 0.47 -11.56
N ASP A 582 27.04 -0.22 -12.00
CA ASP A 582 26.98 -1.61 -12.48
C ASP A 582 26.53 -2.66 -11.46
N ALA A 583 26.80 -2.41 -10.17
CA ALA A 583 26.30 -3.16 -9.04
C ALA A 583 26.16 -2.23 -7.82
N ALA A 584 25.16 -2.46 -6.98
CA ALA A 584 25.12 -1.87 -5.63
C ALA A 584 25.83 -2.82 -4.67
N SER A 585 26.64 -2.26 -3.75
CA SER A 585 27.26 -3.01 -2.66
C SER A 585 26.22 -3.51 -1.66
N THR A 586 26.51 -4.59 -0.92
CA THR A 586 25.64 -5.12 0.15
C THR A 586 25.19 -4.03 1.12
N ARG A 587 26.09 -3.12 1.51
CA ARG A 587 25.75 -1.99 2.39
C ARG A 587 24.75 -1.01 1.75
N GLN A 588 24.87 -0.74 0.46
CA GLN A 588 23.91 0.10 -0.26
C GLN A 588 22.55 -0.59 -0.37
N TRP A 589 22.54 -1.92 -0.48
CA TRP A 589 21.32 -2.72 -0.43
C TRP A 589 20.66 -2.71 0.95
N ASP A 590 21.43 -2.96 2.02
CA ASP A 590 20.90 -2.91 3.38
C ASP A 590 20.28 -1.54 3.66
N ALA A 591 20.98 -0.46 3.32
CA ALA A 591 20.44 0.90 3.45
C ALA A 591 19.16 1.11 2.63
N LEU A 592 19.04 0.47 1.46
CA LEU A 592 17.85 0.59 0.64
C LEU A 592 16.69 -0.26 1.13
N ARG A 593 16.97 -1.47 1.64
CA ARG A 593 15.98 -2.33 2.31
C ARG A 593 15.46 -1.63 3.55
N ASP A 594 16.32 -0.99 4.33
CA ASP A 594 15.94 -0.23 5.53
C ASP A 594 15.18 1.06 5.16
N ALA A 595 15.50 1.69 4.02
CA ALA A 595 14.82 2.89 3.53
C ALA A 595 13.54 2.61 2.72
N THR A 596 13.39 1.39 2.19
CA THR A 596 12.17 0.92 1.52
C THR A 596 11.30 0.32 2.61
N PRO A 597 10.20 0.99 3.01
CA PRO A 597 9.34 0.45 4.05
C PRO A 597 8.78 -0.90 3.57
N GLN A 598 9.38 -1.98 4.05
CA GLN A 598 8.80 -3.29 3.98
C GLN A 598 7.63 -3.26 4.97
N ALA A 599 6.45 -3.71 4.55
CA ALA A 599 5.47 -4.09 5.54
C ALA A 599 6.16 -5.18 6.36
N GLU A 600 6.43 -4.94 7.65
CA GLU A 600 6.89 -6.02 8.51
C GLU A 600 5.88 -7.15 8.35
N ASN A 601 6.37 -8.34 7.95
CA ASN A 601 5.52 -9.52 7.85
C ASN A 601 4.74 -9.62 9.18
N PRO A 602 3.41 -9.80 9.15
CA PRO A 602 2.73 -10.20 10.38
C PRO A 602 3.40 -11.52 10.83
N PRO A 603 3.97 -11.58 12.04
CA PRO A 603 4.71 -12.76 12.47
C PRO A 603 3.81 -13.98 12.66
#